data_AF-A0A6G1DDF7-F1
#
_entry.id   AF-A0A6G1DDF7-F1
#
_cell.length_a   1.000
_cell.length_b   1.000
_cell.length_c   1.000
_cell.angle_alpha   90.00
_cell.angle_beta   90.00
_cell.angle_gamma   90.00
#
_symmetry.space_group_name_H-M   'P 1'
#
loop_
_entity.id
_entity.type
_entity.pdbx_description
1 polymer ?
#
loop_
_entity_poly.entity_id
_entity_poly.type
_entity_poly.pdbx_seq_one_letter_code
_entity_poly.pdbx_strand_id
1 'polypeptide(L)'
;MELMAAIACGWIERLVGAGGDVADVAALLGEMDCVGLRPGFSLVEKAVALYWDRGERGSAVEFVRDVLRRGGVGAGGEYGSAGDGERGGPVGYLAWRMMMDGDYRDAVKLIVEFKESGLKPEEAASDVLGLVHERLLSLYTCAGCGLEAEHQLWEMKLLGREPDTQLYDVVLAICASQGEAAAVRRLLAGVESTSAGRRKKSMSWLLRGYVKGGFYLDASETLMKMLDMGLYPEYLDRAAVLTALRRNIQESGSLESYMKLCKQLSETDLIGPALVKKALEDSDWG
;
A
#
# COMPACT_ATOMS: atom_id res chain seq x y z
N MET A 1 32.43 11.55 26.02
CA MET A 1 31.08 11.06 25.63
C MET A 1 31.18 9.69 24.94
N GLU A 2 32.03 9.51 23.91
CA GLU A 2 32.17 8.23 23.18
C GLU A 2 32.60 7.03 24.03
N LEU A 3 33.54 7.20 24.98
CA LEU A 3 33.98 6.11 25.86
C LEU A 3 32.84 5.53 26.69
N MET A 4 31.93 6.38 27.20
CA MET A 4 30.81 5.94 28.05
C MET A 4 29.71 5.26 27.23
N ALA A 5 29.46 5.73 26.01
CA ALA A 5 28.56 5.06 25.08
C ALA A 5 29.11 3.67 24.68
N ALA A 6 30.42 3.55 24.44
CA ALA A 6 31.06 2.27 24.16
C ALA A 6 30.99 1.30 25.35
N ILE A 7 31.20 1.80 26.57
CA ILE A 7 31.03 0.99 27.79
C ILE A 7 29.56 0.53 27.89
N ALA A 8 28.59 1.43 27.76
CA ALA A 8 27.16 1.08 27.80
C ALA A 8 26.78 0.05 26.72
N CYS A 9 27.25 0.21 25.48
CA CYS A 9 27.10 -0.80 24.43
C CYS A 9 27.65 -2.16 24.86
N GLY A 10 28.83 -2.21 25.47
CA GLY A 10 29.42 -3.46 25.98
C GLY A 10 28.60 -4.10 27.09
N TRP A 11 27.97 -3.32 27.97
CA TRP A 11 27.04 -3.84 28.98
C TRP A 11 25.75 -4.37 28.35
N ILE A 12 25.17 -3.65 27.39
CA ILE A 12 23.98 -4.10 26.64
C ILE A 12 24.28 -5.43 25.92
N GLU A 13 25.41 -5.51 25.21
CA GLU A 13 25.84 -6.74 24.53
C GLU A 13 25.99 -7.93 25.48
N ARG A 14 26.47 -7.69 26.70
CA ARG A 14 26.61 -8.73 27.72
C ARG A 14 25.29 -9.12 28.37
N LEU A 15 24.42 -8.16 28.67
CA LEU A 15 23.12 -8.39 29.29
C LEU A 15 22.21 -9.15 28.34
N VAL A 16 22.02 -8.62 27.13
CA VAL A 16 21.30 -9.34 26.06
C VAL A 16 22.03 -10.67 25.80
N GLY A 17 23.36 -10.60 25.66
CA GLY A 17 24.34 -11.69 25.66
C GLY A 17 23.95 -12.93 26.43
N ALA A 18 23.76 -12.73 27.73
CA ALA A 18 23.53 -13.75 28.74
C ALA A 18 22.06 -14.19 28.89
N GLY A 19 21.15 -13.66 28.05
CA GLY A 19 19.70 -13.89 28.21
C GLY A 19 19.10 -13.10 29.36
N GLY A 20 19.66 -11.93 29.67
CA GLY A 20 19.12 -11.02 30.67
C GLY A 20 17.73 -10.51 30.28
N ASP A 21 16.91 -10.20 31.28
CA ASP A 21 15.55 -9.73 31.08
C ASP A 21 15.57 -8.35 30.40
N VAL A 22 14.53 -8.07 29.62
CA VAL A 22 14.28 -6.75 29.02
C VAL A 22 14.35 -5.65 30.08
N ALA A 23 13.83 -5.95 31.28
CA ALA A 23 13.84 -5.04 32.41
C ALA A 23 15.25 -4.66 32.88
N ASP A 24 16.23 -5.55 32.76
CA ASP A 24 17.63 -5.30 33.16
C ASP A 24 18.30 -4.32 32.21
N VAL A 25 18.07 -4.49 30.91
CA VAL A 25 18.62 -3.59 29.87
C VAL A 25 17.98 -2.21 29.97
N ALA A 26 16.66 -2.14 30.20
CA ALA A 26 15.97 -0.88 30.41
C ALA A 26 16.32 -0.20 31.75
N ALA A 27 16.61 -0.99 32.80
CA ALA A 27 17.12 -0.46 34.08
C ALA A 27 18.50 0.16 33.91
N LEU A 28 19.41 -0.48 33.19
CA LEU A 28 20.71 0.11 32.86
C LEU A 28 20.57 1.48 32.18
N LEU A 29 19.66 1.60 31.20
CA LEU A 29 19.41 2.88 30.54
C LEU A 29 18.81 3.94 31.49
N GLY A 30 17.91 3.53 32.38
CA GLY A 30 17.34 4.43 33.41
C GLY A 30 18.37 4.86 34.46
N GLU A 31 19.28 3.98 34.86
CA GLU A 31 20.38 4.30 35.79
C GLU A 31 21.37 5.30 35.16
N MET A 32 21.61 5.19 33.85
CA MET A 32 22.39 6.18 33.11
C MET A 32 21.73 7.57 33.18
N ASP A 33 20.42 7.65 32.97
CA ASP A 33 19.67 8.91 33.12
C ASP A 33 19.80 9.48 34.55
N CYS A 34 19.73 8.64 35.58
CA CYS A 34 19.88 9.04 36.99
C CYS A 34 21.25 9.66 37.30
N VAL A 35 22.32 9.26 36.60
CA VAL A 35 23.65 9.85 36.74
C VAL A 35 23.90 11.02 35.78
N GLY A 36 22.86 11.53 35.13
CA GLY A 36 22.92 12.67 34.21
C GLY A 36 23.41 12.33 32.80
N LEU A 37 23.53 11.04 32.47
CA LEU A 37 23.91 10.55 31.16
C LEU A 37 22.66 10.19 30.37
N ARG A 38 22.15 11.12 29.57
CA ARG A 38 20.99 10.85 28.71
C ARG A 38 21.33 9.79 27.66
N PRO A 39 20.70 8.60 27.66
CA PRO A 39 20.93 7.62 26.62
C PRO A 39 20.43 8.16 25.28
N GLY A 40 21.28 8.11 24.26
CA GLY A 40 20.91 8.46 22.90
C GLY A 40 20.13 7.32 22.22
N PHE A 41 19.45 7.66 21.12
CA PHE A 41 18.74 6.68 20.29
C PHE A 41 19.64 5.52 19.82
N SER A 42 20.94 5.75 19.60
CA SER A 42 21.91 4.72 19.20
C SER A 42 22.05 3.56 20.18
N LEU A 43 21.87 3.79 21.50
CA LEU A 43 21.89 2.72 22.50
C LEU A 43 20.61 1.88 22.45
N VAL A 44 19.46 2.53 22.24
CA VAL A 44 18.17 1.85 22.05
C VAL A 44 18.19 1.05 20.76
N GLU A 45 18.65 1.64 19.66
CA GLU A 45 18.80 0.97 18.36
C GLU A 45 19.69 -0.26 18.46
N LYS A 46 20.84 -0.16 19.16
CA LYS A 46 21.75 -1.27 19.39
C LYS A 46 21.09 -2.40 20.19
N ALA A 47 20.38 -2.08 21.27
CA ALA A 47 19.66 -3.08 22.06
C ALA A 47 18.56 -3.77 21.25
N VAL A 48 17.76 -3.00 20.50
CA VAL A 48 16.74 -3.54 19.59
C VAL A 48 17.37 -4.45 18.55
N ALA A 49 18.46 -4.03 17.89
CA ALA A 49 19.17 -4.84 16.91
C ALA A 49 19.68 -6.17 17.50
N LEU A 50 20.21 -6.16 18.71
CA LEU A 50 20.70 -7.37 19.38
C LEU A 50 19.57 -8.36 19.70
N TYR A 51 18.43 -7.89 20.21
CA TYR A 51 17.25 -8.74 20.40
C TYR A 51 16.72 -9.26 19.06
N TRP A 52 16.72 -8.41 18.02
CA TRP A 52 16.25 -8.76 16.68
C TRP A 52 17.10 -9.85 16.02
N ASP A 53 18.42 -9.69 16.03
CA ASP A 53 19.38 -10.60 15.39
C ASP A 53 19.40 -11.98 16.08
N ARG A 54 18.89 -12.07 17.31
CA ARG A 54 18.68 -13.32 18.06
C ARG A 54 17.34 -14.00 17.79
N GLY A 55 16.46 -13.36 17.02
CA GLY A 55 15.09 -13.81 16.79
C GLY A 55 14.12 -13.51 17.95
N GLU A 56 14.56 -12.77 18.96
CA GLU A 56 13.75 -12.38 20.13
C GLU A 56 12.92 -11.13 19.82
N ARG A 57 12.08 -11.19 18.78
CA ARG A 57 11.26 -10.06 18.32
C ARG A 57 10.33 -9.52 19.41
N GLY A 58 9.76 -10.40 20.24
CA GLY A 58 8.92 -10.00 21.37
C GLY A 58 9.69 -9.18 22.41
N SER A 59 10.90 -9.61 22.76
CA SER A 59 11.78 -8.90 23.70
C SER A 59 12.15 -7.50 23.18
N ALA A 60 12.41 -7.37 21.87
CA ALA A 60 12.69 -6.07 21.24
C ALA A 60 11.50 -5.10 21.37
N VAL A 61 10.27 -5.59 21.17
CA VAL A 61 9.05 -4.79 21.30
C VAL A 61 8.78 -4.40 22.76
N GLU A 62 8.89 -5.34 23.70
CA GLU A 62 8.75 -5.05 25.14
C GLU A 62 9.81 -4.06 25.61
N PHE A 63 11.04 -4.16 25.11
CA PHE A 63 12.12 -3.25 25.45
C PHE A 63 11.79 -1.82 25.04
N VAL A 64 11.35 -1.60 23.81
CA VAL A 64 10.94 -0.26 23.37
C VAL A 64 9.73 0.23 24.17
N ARG A 65 8.79 -0.64 24.51
CA ARG A 65 7.65 -0.28 25.36
C ARG A 65 8.09 0.17 26.76
N ASP A 66 9.02 -0.54 27.38
CA ASP A 66 9.54 -0.19 28.71
C ASP A 66 10.33 1.12 28.69
N VAL A 67 11.17 1.32 27.67
CA VAL A 67 11.89 2.59 27.44
C VAL A 67 10.90 3.76 27.34
N LEU A 68 9.85 3.63 26.52
CA LEU A 68 8.84 4.69 26.38
C LEU A 68 8.02 4.92 27.67
N ARG A 69 7.68 3.86 28.41
CA ARG A 69 6.93 3.97 29.68
C ARG A 69 7.71 4.69 30.77
N ARG A 70 9.04 4.51 30.82
CA ARG A 70 9.90 5.14 31.82
C ARG A 70 10.13 6.63 31.56
N GLY A 71 9.67 7.15 30.42
CA GLY A 71 9.80 8.58 30.06
C GLY A 71 11.25 9.04 29.85
N GLY A 72 12.21 8.13 29.91
CA GLY A 72 13.63 8.33 29.66
C GLY A 72 13.98 7.78 28.29
N VAL A 73 14.51 8.65 27.43
CA VAL A 73 14.72 8.48 25.98
C VAL A 73 13.46 8.73 25.13
N GLY A 74 13.28 9.97 24.68
CA GLY A 74 12.37 10.33 23.57
C GLY A 74 11.27 11.36 23.89
N ALA A 75 11.02 11.70 25.16
CA ALA A 75 9.89 12.57 25.53
C ALA A 75 10.16 14.09 25.43
N GLY A 76 11.33 14.53 24.98
CA GLY A 76 11.62 15.96 24.88
C GLY A 76 12.75 16.32 23.92
N GLY A 77 12.39 17.03 22.85
CA GLY A 77 13.30 17.88 22.07
C GLY A 77 13.65 17.38 20.68
N GLU A 78 13.03 18.00 19.68
CA GLU A 78 13.61 18.35 18.37
C GLU A 78 14.59 17.35 17.73
N TYR A 79 14.06 16.42 16.92
CA TYR A 79 14.86 15.79 15.86
C TYR A 79 14.80 16.65 14.59
N GLY A 80 15.46 17.81 14.66
CA GLY A 80 15.73 18.66 13.52
C GLY A 80 17.07 18.35 12.87
N SER A 81 17.02 17.71 11.69
CA SER A 81 17.99 17.77 10.59
C SER A 81 19.41 17.22 10.80
N ALA A 82 19.68 16.06 10.18
CA ALA A 82 20.76 15.80 9.21
C ALA A 82 21.37 14.40 9.40
N GLY A 83 20.89 13.41 8.64
CA GLY A 83 21.66 12.19 8.34
C GLY A 83 20.89 10.87 8.29
N ASP A 84 19.90 10.66 9.16
CA ASP A 84 19.33 9.31 9.41
C ASP A 84 17.79 9.32 9.52
N GLY A 85 17.15 10.18 8.71
CA GLY A 85 15.72 10.48 8.76
C GLY A 85 14.76 9.36 8.34
N GLU A 86 15.26 8.15 8.05
CA GLU A 86 14.43 7.04 7.56
C GLU A 86 13.90 6.12 8.66
N ARG A 87 14.48 6.13 9.87
CA ARG A 87 14.18 5.14 10.92
C ARG A 87 13.27 5.63 12.04
N GLY A 88 13.00 6.92 12.14
CA GLY A 88 11.90 7.49 12.92
C GLY A 88 11.72 7.08 14.39
N GLY A 89 12.80 7.11 15.18
CA GLY A 89 12.77 6.81 16.63
C GLY A 89 12.64 5.32 16.95
N PRO A 90 12.61 4.92 18.23
CA PRO A 90 12.49 3.52 18.66
C PRO A 90 11.33 2.74 18.02
N VAL A 91 10.14 3.34 17.92
CA VAL A 91 8.97 2.67 17.30
C VAL A 91 9.12 2.61 15.79
N GLY A 92 9.55 3.71 15.15
CA GLY A 92 9.82 3.73 13.72
C GLY A 92 10.87 2.71 13.31
N TYR A 93 11.90 2.49 14.13
CA TYR A 93 12.98 1.56 13.83
C TYR A 93 12.52 0.11 13.87
N LEU A 94 11.70 -0.26 14.86
CA LEU A 94 11.07 -1.58 14.91
C LEU A 94 10.19 -1.81 13.68
N ALA A 95 9.34 -0.83 13.32
CA ALA A 95 8.51 -0.94 12.14
C ALA A 95 9.33 -1.02 10.83
N TRP A 96 10.43 -0.27 10.73
CA TRP A 96 11.36 -0.33 9.62
C TRP A 96 12.06 -1.70 9.54
N ARG A 97 12.48 -2.27 10.68
CA ARG A 97 13.05 -3.64 10.73
C ARG A 97 12.04 -4.69 10.27
N MET A 98 10.80 -4.63 10.75
CA MET A 98 9.71 -5.49 10.28
C MET A 98 9.48 -5.34 8.77
N MET A 99 9.53 -4.12 8.25
CA MET A 99 9.42 -3.84 6.82
C MET A 99 10.55 -4.48 6.01
N MET A 100 11.80 -4.41 6.48
CA MET A 100 12.95 -5.03 5.82
C MET A 100 12.87 -6.56 5.80
N ASP A 101 12.30 -7.16 6.86
CA ASP A 101 12.07 -8.61 6.94
C ASP A 101 10.86 -9.07 6.09
N GLY A 102 10.06 -8.12 5.55
CA GLY A 102 8.86 -8.40 4.76
C GLY A 102 7.57 -8.56 5.60
N ASP A 103 7.66 -8.35 6.91
CA ASP A 103 6.55 -8.48 7.87
C ASP A 103 5.75 -7.17 7.96
N TYR A 104 5.28 -6.68 6.82
CA TYR A 104 4.66 -5.36 6.72
C TYR A 104 3.36 -5.22 7.54
N ARG A 105 2.54 -6.28 7.64
CA ARG A 105 1.30 -6.25 8.45
C ARG A 105 1.62 -6.11 9.94
N ASP A 106 2.66 -6.80 10.41
CA ASP A 106 3.11 -6.71 11.79
C ASP A 106 3.67 -5.32 12.09
N ALA A 107 4.35 -4.70 11.12
CA ALA A 107 4.81 -3.32 11.22
C ALA A 107 3.65 -2.31 11.42
N VAL A 108 2.56 -2.46 10.65
CA VAL A 108 1.34 -1.64 10.83
C VAL A 108 0.72 -1.88 12.21
N LYS A 109 0.54 -3.16 12.56
CA LYS A 109 -0.07 -3.57 13.83
C LYS A 109 0.70 -3.02 15.02
N LEU A 110 2.02 -3.09 15.00
CA LEU A 110 2.90 -2.56 16.02
C LEU A 110 2.64 -1.06 16.25
N ILE A 111 2.62 -0.25 15.20
CA ILE A 111 2.44 1.19 15.33
C ILE A 111 1.04 1.53 15.90
N VAL A 112 0.01 0.79 15.50
CA VAL A 112 -1.35 0.94 16.03
C VAL A 112 -1.39 0.57 17.52
N GLU A 113 -0.83 -0.58 17.90
CA GLU A 113 -0.77 -1.04 19.29
C GLU A 113 -0.05 -0.02 20.19
N PHE A 114 1.04 0.59 19.73
CA PHE A 114 1.74 1.64 20.49
C PHE A 114 0.85 2.88 20.68
N LYS A 115 0.15 3.35 19.63
CA LYS A 115 -0.79 4.48 19.73
C LYS A 115 -1.93 4.19 20.71
N GLU A 116 -2.53 3.00 20.64
CA GLU A 116 -3.64 2.59 21.50
C GLU A 116 -3.22 2.46 22.97
N SER A 117 -1.97 2.07 23.22
CA SER A 117 -1.40 1.99 24.57
C SER A 117 -1.13 3.35 25.22
N GLY A 118 -1.47 4.46 24.54
CA GLY A 118 -1.24 5.83 25.03
C GLY A 118 0.21 6.30 24.90
N LEU A 119 1.09 5.46 24.35
CA LEU A 119 2.43 5.86 23.96
C LEU A 119 2.33 6.64 22.66
N LYS A 120 2.87 7.86 22.62
CA LYS A 120 2.91 8.65 21.39
C LYS A 120 4.12 8.20 20.57
N PRO A 121 3.95 7.40 19.51
CA PRO A 121 5.06 7.15 18.61
C PRO A 121 5.51 8.46 17.97
N GLU A 122 6.77 8.53 17.61
CA GLU A 122 7.41 9.70 17.03
C GLU A 122 6.74 10.09 15.70
N GLU A 123 6.77 11.37 15.33
CA GLU A 123 6.21 11.83 14.04
C GLU A 123 6.81 11.05 12.86
N ALA A 124 8.11 10.75 12.94
CA ALA A 124 8.82 9.96 11.95
C ALA A 124 8.40 8.47 11.91
N ALA A 125 7.80 7.91 12.97
CA ALA A 125 7.16 6.60 12.91
C ALA A 125 5.90 6.63 12.02
N SER A 126 5.22 7.78 11.91
CA SER A 126 4.11 7.98 10.99
C SER A 126 4.55 8.04 9.53
N ASP A 127 5.80 8.42 9.26
CA ASP A 127 6.38 8.39 7.92
C ASP A 127 6.79 6.98 7.51
N VAL A 128 7.41 6.22 8.42
CA VAL A 128 7.64 4.77 8.23
C VAL A 128 6.32 4.04 7.97
N LEU A 129 5.26 4.37 8.72
CA LEU A 129 3.93 3.80 8.49
C LEU A 129 3.42 4.08 7.06
N GLY A 130 3.62 5.29 6.54
CA GLY A 130 3.27 5.65 5.17
C GLY A 130 3.97 4.76 4.14
N LEU A 131 5.29 4.57 4.30
CA LEU A 131 6.09 3.69 3.43
C LEU A 131 5.64 2.23 3.51
N VAL A 132 5.34 1.72 4.71
CA VAL A 132 4.83 0.37 4.91
C VAL A 132 3.51 0.18 4.18
N HIS A 133 2.57 1.14 4.27
CA HIS A 133 1.30 1.02 3.59
C HIS A 133 1.44 1.07 2.06
N GLU A 134 2.28 1.95 1.52
CA GLU A 134 2.55 2.03 0.08
C GLU A 134 3.21 0.75 -0.45
N ARG A 135 4.13 0.17 0.34
CA ARG A 135 4.80 -1.08 -0.01
C ARG A 135 3.85 -2.27 0.03
N LEU A 136 2.96 -2.35 1.02
CA LEU A 136 1.88 -3.33 1.08
C LEU A 136 0.94 -3.24 -0.12
N LEU A 137 0.52 -2.01 -0.47
CA LEU A 137 -0.34 -1.78 -1.62
C LEU A 137 0.33 -2.26 -2.92
N SER A 138 1.60 -1.90 -3.10
CA SER A 138 2.42 -2.37 -4.23
C SER A 138 2.52 -3.89 -4.25
N LEU A 139 2.75 -4.54 -3.11
CA LEU A 139 2.83 -5.99 -3.00
C LEU A 139 1.52 -6.67 -3.40
N TYR A 140 0.37 -6.22 -2.87
CA TYR A 140 -0.93 -6.78 -3.24
C TYR A 140 -1.25 -6.58 -4.71
N THR A 141 -0.93 -5.41 -5.27
CA THR A 141 -1.14 -5.17 -6.71
C THR A 141 -0.28 -6.08 -7.58
N CYS A 142 0.99 -6.29 -7.23
CA CYS A 142 1.87 -7.23 -7.93
C CYS A 142 1.41 -8.69 -7.79
N ALA A 143 0.92 -9.09 -6.62
CA ALA A 143 0.37 -10.42 -6.39
C ALA A 143 -1.00 -10.64 -7.07
N GLY A 144 -1.66 -9.56 -7.50
CA GLY A 144 -3.02 -9.62 -8.00
C GLY A 144 -4.02 -9.95 -6.89
N CYS A 145 -3.84 -9.44 -5.68
CA CYS A 145 -4.79 -9.59 -4.58
C CYS A 145 -5.70 -8.36 -4.52
N GLY A 146 -6.79 -8.35 -5.30
CA GLY A 146 -7.61 -7.15 -5.50
C GLY A 146 -8.28 -6.64 -4.23
N LEU A 147 -8.90 -7.54 -3.46
CA LEU A 147 -9.62 -7.20 -2.23
C LEU A 147 -8.69 -6.72 -1.13
N GLU A 148 -7.53 -7.36 -0.96
CA GLU A 148 -6.51 -6.94 -0.01
C GLU A 148 -5.92 -5.59 -0.39
N ALA A 149 -5.68 -5.34 -1.70
CA ALA A 149 -5.22 -4.05 -2.17
C ALA A 149 -6.28 -2.95 -1.97
N GLU A 150 -7.56 -3.25 -2.17
CA GLU A 150 -8.66 -2.32 -1.88
C GLU A 150 -8.71 -1.98 -0.39
N HIS A 151 -8.65 -2.99 0.48
CA HIS A 151 -8.65 -2.78 1.92
C HIS A 151 -7.48 -1.89 2.35
N GLN A 152 -6.27 -2.20 1.86
CA GLN A 152 -5.07 -1.43 2.13
C GLN A 152 -5.23 0.05 1.70
N LEU A 153 -5.89 0.29 0.56
CA LEU A 153 -6.16 1.62 0.05
C LEU A 153 -7.07 2.42 1.00
N TRP A 154 -8.10 1.77 1.55
CA TRP A 154 -9.00 2.39 2.53
C TRP A 154 -8.31 2.69 3.86
N GLU A 155 -7.43 1.80 4.33
CA GLU A 155 -6.61 2.06 5.52
C GLU A 155 -5.74 3.31 5.34
N MET A 156 -5.09 3.46 4.18
CA MET A 156 -4.30 4.66 3.87
C MET A 156 -5.15 5.93 3.93
N LYS A 157 -6.34 5.90 3.32
CA LYS A 157 -7.27 7.04 3.34
C LYS A 157 -7.75 7.40 4.75
N LEU A 158 -8.03 6.40 5.59
CA LEU A 158 -8.44 6.62 6.99
C LEU A 158 -7.33 7.31 7.79
N LEU A 159 -6.07 7.04 7.45
CA LEU A 159 -4.90 7.69 8.03
C LEU A 159 -4.61 9.08 7.42
N GLY A 160 -5.47 9.59 6.53
CA GLY A 160 -5.30 10.88 5.85
C GLY A 160 -4.17 10.88 4.81
N ARG A 161 -3.74 9.69 4.35
CA ARG A 161 -2.75 9.54 3.29
C ARG A 161 -3.47 9.24 1.98
N GLU A 162 -3.18 10.03 0.94
CA GLU A 162 -3.71 9.77 -0.39
C GLU A 162 -2.80 8.76 -1.11
N PRO A 163 -3.32 7.61 -1.57
CA PRO A 163 -2.54 6.65 -2.35
C PRO A 163 -2.16 7.25 -3.70
N ASP A 164 -1.07 6.76 -4.28
CA ASP A 164 -0.69 7.14 -5.64
C ASP A 164 -1.85 6.85 -6.61
N THR A 165 -2.06 7.80 -7.51
CA THR A 165 -3.19 7.75 -8.45
C THR A 165 -3.09 6.59 -9.44
N GLN A 166 -1.87 6.20 -9.82
CA GLN A 166 -1.67 5.04 -10.70
C GLN A 166 -1.92 3.75 -9.94
N LEU A 167 -1.44 3.64 -8.68
CA LEU A 167 -1.74 2.49 -7.82
C LEU A 167 -3.25 2.32 -7.63
N TYR A 168 -3.99 3.42 -7.40
CA TYR A 168 -5.46 3.37 -7.32
C TYR A 168 -6.10 2.75 -8.57
N ASP A 169 -5.69 3.21 -9.75
CA ASP A 169 -6.19 2.71 -11.03
C ASP A 169 -5.82 1.24 -11.26
N VAL A 170 -4.63 0.82 -10.81
CA VAL A 170 -4.19 -0.59 -10.85
C VAL A 170 -5.06 -1.46 -9.95
N VAL A 171 -5.35 -1.04 -8.72
CA VAL A 171 -6.26 -1.77 -7.81
C VAL A 171 -7.65 -1.93 -8.43
N LEU A 172 -8.18 -0.86 -9.02
CA LEU A 172 -9.46 -0.89 -9.73
C LEU A 172 -9.45 -1.91 -10.87
N ALA A 173 -8.39 -1.94 -11.68
CA ALA A 173 -8.25 -2.89 -12.78
C ALA A 173 -8.11 -4.35 -12.31
N ILE A 174 -7.40 -4.59 -11.21
CA ILE A 174 -7.26 -5.94 -10.63
C ILE A 174 -8.62 -6.44 -10.13
N CYS A 175 -9.33 -5.64 -9.34
CA CYS A 175 -10.67 -5.99 -8.85
C CYS A 175 -11.63 -6.29 -10.01
N ALA A 176 -11.58 -5.49 -11.07
CA ALA A 176 -12.36 -5.72 -12.27
C ALA A 176 -11.99 -7.03 -12.99
N SER A 177 -10.70 -7.34 -13.09
CA SER A 177 -10.23 -8.60 -13.70
C SER A 177 -10.59 -9.85 -12.89
N GLN A 178 -11.02 -9.68 -11.64
CA GLN A 178 -11.45 -10.75 -10.74
C GLN A 178 -12.97 -10.86 -10.60
N GLY A 179 -13.72 -9.92 -11.20
CA GLY A 179 -15.17 -9.88 -11.08
C GLY A 179 -15.66 -9.37 -9.71
N GLU A 180 -14.80 -8.68 -8.95
CA GLU A 180 -15.13 -8.15 -7.63
C GLU A 180 -16.01 -6.88 -7.75
N ALA A 181 -17.25 -7.05 -8.22
CA ALA A 181 -18.16 -5.97 -8.57
C ALA A 181 -18.45 -5.01 -7.40
N ALA A 182 -18.47 -5.52 -6.16
CA ALA A 182 -18.66 -4.70 -4.97
C ALA A 182 -17.46 -3.76 -4.73
N ALA A 183 -16.23 -4.26 -4.89
CA ALA A 183 -15.00 -3.48 -4.77
C ALA A 183 -14.91 -2.44 -5.88
N VAL A 184 -15.15 -2.85 -7.12
CA VAL A 184 -15.18 -1.95 -8.28
C VAL A 184 -16.16 -0.80 -8.06
N ARG A 185 -17.38 -1.06 -7.58
CA ARG A 185 -18.38 -0.03 -7.31
C ARG A 185 -17.91 0.98 -6.25
N ARG A 186 -17.31 0.52 -5.15
CA ARG A 186 -16.76 1.40 -4.11
C ARG A 186 -15.62 2.26 -4.64
N LEU A 187 -14.70 1.66 -5.38
CA LEU A 187 -13.56 2.37 -5.96
C LEU A 187 -14.02 3.40 -7.01
N LEU A 188 -15.00 3.06 -7.85
CA LEU A 188 -15.57 3.98 -8.84
C LEU A 188 -16.26 5.20 -8.22
N ALA A 189 -16.96 5.03 -7.09
CA ALA A 189 -17.57 6.16 -6.39
C ALA A 189 -16.53 7.23 -6.00
N GLY A 190 -15.31 6.81 -5.67
CA GLY A 190 -14.18 7.72 -5.42
C GLY A 190 -13.62 8.41 -6.68
N VAL A 191 -13.86 7.84 -7.87
CA VAL A 191 -13.42 8.40 -9.17
C VAL A 191 -14.43 9.43 -9.70
N GLU A 192 -15.71 9.29 -9.39
CA GLU A 192 -16.77 10.15 -9.93
C GLU A 192 -16.59 11.63 -9.53
N SER A 193 -16.05 11.92 -8.35
CA SER A 193 -15.75 13.29 -7.89
C SER A 193 -14.52 13.93 -8.53
N THR A 194 -13.79 13.21 -9.39
CA THR A 194 -12.51 13.66 -9.96
C THR A 194 -12.68 14.41 -11.29
N SER A 195 -11.62 15.10 -11.74
CA SER A 195 -11.63 15.80 -13.03
C SER A 195 -11.90 14.84 -14.20
N ALA A 196 -12.50 15.34 -15.29
CA ALA A 196 -12.84 14.53 -16.46
C ALA A 196 -11.65 13.74 -17.03
N GLY A 197 -10.45 14.36 -17.04
CA GLY A 197 -9.23 13.69 -17.48
C GLY A 197 -8.79 12.54 -16.58
N ARG A 198 -8.92 12.67 -15.25
CA ARG A 198 -8.62 11.60 -14.29
C ARG A 198 -9.64 10.48 -14.41
N ARG A 199 -10.94 10.83 -14.44
CA ARG A 199 -12.04 9.89 -14.63
C ARG A 199 -11.87 9.05 -15.90
N LYS A 200 -11.49 9.68 -17.02
CA LYS A 200 -11.19 8.97 -18.28
C LYS A 200 -10.11 7.91 -18.08
N LYS A 201 -8.99 8.25 -17.42
CA LYS A 201 -7.88 7.33 -17.19
C LYS A 201 -8.31 6.13 -16.32
N SER A 202 -8.97 6.39 -15.20
CA SER A 202 -9.45 5.33 -14.30
C SER A 202 -10.44 4.40 -15.00
N MET A 203 -11.37 4.93 -15.81
CA MET A 203 -12.31 4.11 -16.57
C MET A 203 -11.64 3.30 -17.69
N SER A 204 -10.59 3.82 -18.34
CA SER A 204 -9.76 3.03 -19.27
C SER A 204 -9.02 1.89 -18.55
N TRP A 205 -8.56 2.09 -17.31
CA TRP A 205 -7.98 1.00 -16.50
C TRP A 205 -9.02 -0.05 -16.11
N LEU A 206 -10.19 0.39 -15.65
CA LEU A 206 -11.32 -0.48 -15.35
C LEU A 206 -11.71 -1.37 -16.54
N LEU A 207 -11.88 -0.76 -17.71
CA LEU A 207 -12.23 -1.44 -18.95
C LEU A 207 -11.18 -2.49 -19.33
N ARG A 208 -9.88 -2.14 -19.27
CA ARG A 208 -8.80 -3.10 -19.53
C ARG A 208 -8.76 -4.23 -18.51
N GLY A 209 -9.08 -3.95 -17.25
CA GLY A 209 -9.25 -4.95 -16.19
C GLY A 209 -10.35 -5.96 -16.53
N TYR A 210 -11.55 -5.49 -16.84
CA TYR A 210 -12.66 -6.37 -17.23
C TYR A 210 -12.37 -7.21 -18.47
N VAL A 211 -11.79 -6.62 -19.52
CA VAL A 211 -11.39 -7.36 -20.72
C VAL A 211 -10.38 -8.45 -20.38
N LYS A 212 -9.39 -8.16 -19.53
CA LYS A 212 -8.40 -9.15 -19.07
C LYS A 212 -9.04 -10.28 -18.24
N GLY A 213 -10.05 -9.96 -17.43
CA GLY A 213 -10.77 -10.92 -16.59
C GLY A 213 -11.84 -11.74 -17.32
N GLY A 214 -12.14 -11.43 -18.58
CA GLY A 214 -13.21 -12.10 -19.34
C GLY A 214 -14.62 -11.52 -19.10
N PHE A 215 -14.74 -10.43 -18.35
CA PHE A 215 -16.01 -9.78 -18.03
C PHE A 215 -16.44 -8.81 -19.13
N TYR A 216 -16.74 -9.34 -20.32
CA TYR A 216 -16.91 -8.52 -21.53
C TYR A 216 -18.18 -7.67 -21.53
N LEU A 217 -19.24 -8.13 -20.86
CA LEU A 217 -20.47 -7.36 -20.69
C LEU A 217 -20.21 -6.13 -19.83
N ASP A 218 -19.56 -6.28 -18.68
CA ASP A 218 -19.16 -5.16 -17.81
C ASP A 218 -18.20 -4.20 -18.51
N ALA A 219 -17.27 -4.72 -19.33
CA ALA A 219 -16.40 -3.89 -20.17
C ALA A 219 -17.19 -3.06 -21.19
N SER A 220 -18.21 -3.66 -21.83
CA SER A 220 -19.07 -2.99 -22.80
C SER A 220 -19.95 -1.91 -22.15
N GLU A 221 -20.48 -2.18 -20.97
CA GLU A 221 -21.25 -1.22 -20.18
C GLU A 221 -20.35 -0.05 -19.74
N THR A 222 -19.14 -0.35 -19.28
CA THR A 222 -18.15 0.67 -18.93
C THR A 222 -17.84 1.56 -20.13
N LEU A 223 -17.64 0.98 -21.32
CA LEU A 223 -17.39 1.74 -22.55
C LEU A 223 -18.57 2.64 -22.92
N MET A 224 -19.80 2.15 -22.85
CA MET A 224 -20.98 2.99 -23.09
C MET A 224 -21.11 4.11 -22.06
N LYS A 225 -20.92 3.82 -20.76
CA LYS A 225 -20.94 4.84 -19.71
C LYS A 225 -19.91 5.94 -20.00
N MET A 226 -18.72 5.58 -20.48
CA MET A 226 -17.71 6.56 -20.89
C MET A 226 -18.23 7.47 -22.01
N LEU A 227 -18.82 6.91 -23.07
CA LEU A 227 -19.40 7.69 -24.18
C LEU A 227 -20.54 8.61 -23.73
N ASP A 228 -21.45 8.11 -22.89
CA ASP A 228 -22.57 8.89 -22.34
C ASP A 228 -22.10 10.10 -21.53
N MET A 229 -20.93 9.98 -20.87
CA MET A 229 -20.29 11.07 -20.13
C MET A 229 -19.43 11.99 -21.01
N GLY A 230 -19.39 11.78 -22.33
CA GLY A 230 -18.51 12.51 -23.25
C GLY A 230 -17.02 12.20 -23.07
N LEU A 231 -16.69 11.07 -22.42
CA LEU A 231 -15.33 10.59 -22.25
C LEU A 231 -15.02 9.57 -23.33
N TYR A 232 -14.22 9.96 -24.33
CA TYR A 232 -13.94 9.07 -25.45
C TYR A 232 -12.76 8.13 -25.16
N PRO A 233 -12.98 6.80 -25.11
CA PRO A 233 -11.92 5.82 -24.88
C PRO A 233 -10.91 5.78 -26.04
N GLU A 234 -9.72 5.26 -25.78
CA GLU A 234 -8.70 5.13 -26.81
C GLU A 234 -9.12 4.13 -27.90
N TYR A 235 -8.48 4.20 -29.07
CA TYR A 235 -8.75 3.25 -30.16
C TYR A 235 -8.53 1.80 -29.72
N LEU A 236 -7.46 1.54 -28.97
CA LEU A 236 -7.13 0.21 -28.48
C LEU A 236 -8.17 -0.33 -27.49
N ASP A 237 -8.68 0.52 -26.59
CA ASP A 237 -9.74 0.16 -25.64
C ASP A 237 -11.02 -0.25 -26.39
N ARG A 238 -11.44 0.54 -27.38
CA ARG A 238 -12.62 0.25 -28.22
C ARG A 238 -12.45 -1.06 -29.01
N ALA A 239 -11.29 -1.23 -29.65
CA ALA A 239 -10.99 -2.44 -30.42
C ALA A 239 -11.00 -3.69 -29.54
N ALA A 240 -10.39 -3.61 -28.35
CA ALA A 240 -10.31 -4.73 -27.42
C ALA A 240 -11.70 -5.22 -26.99
N VAL A 241 -12.62 -4.31 -26.63
CA VAL A 241 -13.98 -4.67 -26.23
C VAL A 241 -14.78 -5.27 -27.39
N LEU A 242 -14.72 -4.67 -28.58
CA LEU A 242 -15.44 -5.18 -29.75
C LEU A 242 -14.96 -6.57 -30.16
N THR A 243 -13.64 -6.76 -30.23
CA THR A 243 -13.06 -8.07 -30.54
C THR A 243 -13.43 -9.11 -29.48
N ALA A 244 -13.43 -8.72 -28.20
CA ALA A 244 -13.76 -9.62 -27.10
C ALA A 244 -15.24 -10.04 -27.11
N LEU A 245 -16.18 -9.10 -27.26
CA LEU A 245 -17.62 -9.41 -27.40
C LEU A 245 -17.89 -10.29 -28.61
N ARG A 246 -17.19 -10.02 -29.72
CA ARG A 246 -17.34 -10.80 -30.95
C ARG A 246 -16.89 -12.25 -30.78
N ARG A 247 -15.70 -12.47 -30.20
CA ARG A 247 -15.17 -13.83 -29.94
C ARG A 247 -16.11 -14.63 -29.02
N ASN A 248 -16.89 -13.95 -28.20
CA ASN A 248 -17.83 -14.54 -27.25
C ASN A 248 -19.30 -14.28 -27.62
N ILE A 249 -19.64 -14.19 -28.92
CA ILE A 249 -21.04 -13.99 -29.39
C ILE A 249 -22.00 -15.08 -28.89
N GLN A 250 -21.49 -16.28 -28.57
CA GLN A 250 -22.29 -17.37 -28.02
C GLN A 250 -22.71 -17.13 -26.57
N GLU A 251 -22.04 -16.24 -25.84
CA GLU A 251 -22.46 -15.84 -24.49
C GLU A 251 -23.72 -14.97 -24.55
N SER A 252 -24.65 -15.23 -23.64
CA SER A 252 -25.91 -14.48 -23.52
C SER A 252 -25.63 -12.98 -23.37
N GLY A 253 -26.22 -12.16 -24.24
CA GLY A 253 -26.10 -10.70 -24.18
C GLY A 253 -24.89 -10.11 -24.93
N SER A 254 -23.92 -10.92 -25.34
CA SER A 254 -22.71 -10.42 -26.03
C SER A 254 -23.01 -9.88 -27.43
N LEU A 255 -23.88 -10.54 -28.20
CA LEU A 255 -24.29 -10.07 -29.53
C LEU A 255 -25.07 -8.74 -29.46
N GLU A 256 -26.01 -8.65 -28.51
CA GLU A 256 -26.81 -7.43 -28.29
C GLU A 256 -25.92 -6.26 -27.88
N SER A 257 -25.03 -6.50 -26.91
CA SER A 257 -24.05 -5.51 -26.45
C SER A 257 -23.12 -5.07 -27.59
N TYR A 258 -22.64 -6.00 -28.41
CA TYR A 258 -21.83 -5.70 -29.59
C TYR A 258 -22.56 -4.80 -30.59
N MET A 259 -23.81 -5.13 -30.93
CA MET A 259 -24.61 -4.32 -31.87
C MET A 259 -24.89 -2.92 -31.32
N LYS A 260 -25.25 -2.83 -30.03
CA LYS A 260 -25.50 -1.55 -29.36
C LYS A 260 -24.25 -0.67 -29.33
N LEU A 261 -23.10 -1.27 -29.03
CA LEU A 261 -21.82 -0.57 -29.02
C LEU A 261 -21.42 -0.10 -30.41
N CYS A 262 -21.59 -0.94 -31.44
CA CYS A 262 -21.33 -0.55 -32.83
C CYS A 262 -22.19 0.63 -33.25
N LYS A 263 -23.48 0.63 -32.91
CA LYS A 263 -24.37 1.74 -33.22
C LYS A 263 -23.89 3.04 -32.57
N GLN A 264 -23.61 3.01 -31.27
CA GLN A 264 -23.15 4.18 -30.51
C GLN A 264 -21.80 4.74 -31.00
N LEU A 265 -20.83 3.87 -31.30
CA LEU A 265 -19.55 4.30 -31.86
C LEU A 265 -19.69 4.86 -33.28
N SER A 266 -20.67 4.40 -34.07
CA SER A 266 -20.99 5.01 -35.36
C SER A 266 -21.62 6.39 -35.20
N GLU A 267 -22.53 6.58 -34.25
CA GLU A 267 -23.21 7.86 -34.00
C GLU A 267 -22.25 8.94 -33.48
N THR A 268 -21.13 8.53 -32.87
CA THR A 268 -20.10 9.42 -32.33
C THR A 268 -18.88 9.58 -33.26
N ASP A 269 -18.95 9.10 -34.50
CA ASP A 269 -17.84 9.11 -35.48
C ASP A 269 -16.55 8.43 -34.96
N LEU A 270 -16.71 7.47 -34.05
CA LEU A 270 -15.64 6.69 -33.43
C LEU A 270 -15.51 5.28 -34.01
N ILE A 271 -16.28 4.94 -35.04
CA ILE A 271 -16.09 3.72 -35.82
C ILE A 271 -15.33 4.05 -37.11
N GLY A 272 -14.12 3.52 -37.21
CA GLY A 272 -13.37 3.49 -38.47
C GLY A 272 -13.53 2.12 -39.14
N PRO A 273 -13.48 2.03 -40.49
CA PRO A 273 -13.46 0.75 -41.21
C PRO A 273 -12.37 -0.20 -40.72
N ALA A 274 -11.24 0.36 -40.28
CA ALA A 274 -10.11 -0.39 -39.71
C ALA A 274 -10.44 -1.06 -38.36
N LEU A 275 -11.32 -0.48 -37.54
CA LEU A 275 -11.73 -1.05 -36.26
C LEU A 275 -12.60 -2.29 -36.49
N VAL A 276 -13.57 -2.18 -37.41
CA VAL A 276 -14.46 -3.28 -37.81
C VAL A 276 -13.68 -4.36 -38.54
N LYS A 277 -12.76 -3.97 -39.43
CA LYS A 277 -11.90 -4.89 -40.18
C LYS A 277 -10.90 -5.62 -39.28
N LYS A 278 -10.29 -4.95 -38.30
CA LYS A 278 -9.40 -5.61 -37.32
C LYS A 278 -10.16 -6.58 -36.42
N ALA A 279 -11.37 -6.21 -35.98
CA ALA A 279 -12.26 -7.13 -35.28
C ALA A 279 -12.72 -8.30 -36.17
N LEU A 280 -12.70 -8.15 -37.51
CA LEU A 280 -12.93 -9.24 -38.46
C LEU A 280 -11.69 -10.14 -38.63
N GLU A 281 -10.50 -9.57 -38.82
CA GLU A 281 -9.25 -10.26 -39.17
C GLU A 281 -8.59 -11.02 -38.00
N ASP A 282 -8.73 -10.57 -36.76
CA ASP A 282 -8.17 -11.27 -35.58
C ASP A 282 -8.96 -12.56 -35.21
N SER A 283 -9.90 -13.01 -36.07
CA SER A 283 -10.71 -14.23 -35.89
C SER A 283 -10.08 -15.50 -36.48
N ASP A 284 -9.03 -15.37 -37.30
CA ASP A 284 -8.51 -16.48 -38.13
C ASP A 284 -7.28 -17.20 -37.54
N TRP A 285 -6.87 -16.91 -36.30
CA TRP A 285 -5.85 -17.68 -35.57
C TRP A 285 -6.50 -18.40 -34.38
N GLY A 286 -7.21 -19.48 -34.72
CA GLY A 286 -7.58 -20.54 -33.77
C GLY A 286 -6.45 -21.55 -33.59
#